data_AF-A0A1I4HAX2-F1
#
_entry.id   AF-A0A1I4HAX2-F1
#
_cell.length_a   1.000
_cell.length_b   1.000
_cell.length_c   1.000
_cell.angle_alpha   90.00
_cell.angle_beta   90.00
_cell.angle_gamma   90.00
#
_symmetry.space_group_name_H-M   'P 1'
#
loop_
_entity.id
_entity.type
_entity.pdbx_description
1 polymer ?
#
loop_
_entity_poly.entity_id
_entity_poly.type
_entity_poly.pdbx_seq_one_letter_code
_entity_poly.pdbx_strand_id
1 'polypeptide(L)'
;MADAIEKTLFAAADRMRGAMDPGEYKHVALGLIFLRYVSTAFEAKREEFAKDELSDLEDPEEYAAENVFWVPEKARWSLLAANAKVNDIGVQIDDAMREIEKSNPTLKDALPKVYGKADLDRSIVTGLIEMFTNLQLKGTRTDFDLIGRIYEYFIGEFATSEGKRGGGILYAAVNRIGHGRDVRAHAWSRL
;
A
#
# COMPACT_ATOMS: atom_id res chain seq x y z
N MET A 1 -19.62 -2.55 11.61
CA MET A 1 -20.14 -2.72 10.24
C MET A 1 -19.16 -1.99 9.34
N ALA A 2 -18.58 -2.63 8.34
CA ALA A 2 -17.80 -1.91 7.33
C ALA A 2 -18.71 -0.83 6.70
N ASP A 3 -18.19 0.38 6.51
CA ASP A 3 -18.93 1.45 5.85
C ASP A 3 -19.20 1.06 4.37
N ALA A 4 -20.11 1.78 3.71
CA ALA A 4 -20.48 1.48 2.32
C ALA A 4 -19.27 1.55 1.36
N ILE A 5 -18.21 2.28 1.72
CA ILE A 5 -17.07 2.54 0.86
C ILE A 5 -16.09 1.35 0.76
N GLU A 6 -15.78 0.67 1.86
CA GLU A 6 -14.86 -0.48 1.87
C GLU A 6 -15.44 -1.62 1.02
N LYS A 7 -16.74 -1.90 1.21
CA LYS A 7 -17.47 -2.90 0.42
C LYS A 7 -17.56 -2.51 -1.06
N THR A 8 -17.80 -1.24 -1.36
CA THR A 8 -17.89 -0.76 -2.75
C THR A 8 -16.54 -0.86 -3.45
N LEU A 9 -15.45 -0.47 -2.77
CA LEU A 9 -14.10 -0.56 -3.32
C LEU A 9 -13.65 -2.01 -3.50
N PHE A 10 -13.96 -2.89 -2.54
CA PHE A 10 -13.69 -4.31 -2.70
C PHE A 10 -14.46 -4.91 -3.87
N ALA A 11 -15.75 -4.62 -4.00
CA ALA A 11 -16.55 -5.10 -5.13
C ALA A 11 -16.05 -4.55 -6.48
N ALA A 12 -15.55 -3.32 -6.51
CA ALA A 12 -14.91 -2.75 -7.71
C ALA A 12 -13.59 -3.47 -8.03
N ALA A 13 -12.76 -3.72 -7.03
CA ALA A 13 -11.50 -4.46 -7.16
C ALA A 13 -11.75 -5.91 -7.63
N ASP A 14 -12.62 -6.67 -6.96
CA ASP A 14 -12.88 -8.08 -7.29
C ASP A 14 -13.45 -8.26 -8.70
N ARG A 15 -14.20 -7.28 -9.23
CA ARG A 15 -14.61 -7.27 -10.65
C ARG A 15 -13.43 -7.17 -11.61
N MET A 16 -12.36 -6.47 -11.24
CA MET A 16 -11.15 -6.33 -12.03
C MET A 16 -10.26 -7.57 -11.98
N ARG A 17 -10.43 -8.47 -11.01
CA ARG A 17 -9.67 -9.72 -10.90
C ARG A 17 -9.76 -10.59 -12.16
N GLY A 18 -10.88 -10.51 -12.88
CA GLY A 18 -11.10 -11.29 -14.09
C GLY A 18 -11.01 -12.80 -13.81
N ALA A 19 -10.17 -13.50 -14.57
CA ALA A 19 -9.95 -14.94 -14.43
C ALA A 19 -8.86 -15.33 -13.41
N MET A 20 -8.20 -14.35 -12.78
CA MET A 20 -7.09 -14.60 -11.85
C MET A 20 -7.58 -15.30 -10.58
N ASP A 21 -6.79 -16.23 -10.05
CA ASP A 21 -7.11 -16.91 -8.80
C ASP A 21 -7.20 -15.90 -7.62
N PRO A 22 -8.20 -15.99 -6.73
CA PRO A 22 -8.32 -15.09 -5.57
C PRO A 22 -7.07 -15.03 -4.70
N GLY A 23 -6.35 -16.15 -4.56
CA GLY A 23 -5.13 -16.24 -3.79
C GLY A 23 -3.93 -15.56 -4.40
N GLU A 24 -3.85 -15.51 -5.72
CA GLU A 24 -2.84 -14.70 -6.39
C GLU A 24 -3.26 -13.22 -6.41
N TYR A 25 -4.54 -12.95 -6.65
CA TYR A 25 -5.09 -11.60 -6.73
C TYR A 25 -4.98 -10.84 -5.42
N LYS A 26 -5.13 -11.50 -4.25
CA LYS A 26 -4.98 -10.84 -2.95
C LYS A 26 -3.61 -10.17 -2.82
N HIS A 27 -2.56 -10.81 -3.32
CA HIS A 27 -1.21 -10.28 -3.22
C HIS A 27 -1.05 -9.05 -4.10
N VAL A 28 -1.61 -9.08 -5.32
CA VAL A 28 -1.62 -7.94 -6.24
C VAL A 28 -2.38 -6.76 -5.64
N ALA A 29 -3.61 -6.97 -5.19
CA ALA A 29 -4.47 -5.93 -4.66
C ALA A 29 -3.94 -5.33 -3.34
N LEU A 30 -3.59 -6.18 -2.36
CA LEU A 30 -3.05 -5.75 -1.07
C LEU A 30 -1.69 -5.05 -1.23
N GLY A 31 -0.83 -5.53 -2.13
CA GLY A 31 0.44 -4.85 -2.39
C GLY A 31 0.26 -3.45 -2.97
N LEU A 32 -0.66 -3.26 -3.93
CA LEU A 32 -0.86 -1.96 -4.56
C LEU A 32 -1.50 -0.93 -3.62
N ILE A 33 -2.50 -1.34 -2.83
CA ILE A 33 -3.08 -0.43 -1.82
C ILE A 33 -2.04 -0.08 -0.74
N PHE A 34 -1.16 -1.01 -0.37
CA PHE A 34 -0.06 -0.73 0.55
C PHE A 34 0.94 0.26 -0.05
N LEU A 35 1.30 0.10 -1.33
CA LEU A 35 2.17 1.04 -2.02
C LEU A 35 1.58 2.45 -2.09
N ARG A 36 0.27 2.54 -2.38
CA ARG A 36 -0.46 3.82 -2.33
C ARG A 36 -0.39 4.44 -0.95
N TYR A 37 -0.65 3.64 0.08
CA TYR A 37 -0.64 4.07 1.48
C TYR A 37 0.72 4.67 1.89
N VAL A 38 1.78 3.91 1.67
CA VAL A 38 3.14 4.31 2.03
C VAL A 38 3.60 5.53 1.24
N SER A 39 3.29 5.60 -0.05
CA SER A 39 3.57 6.79 -0.86
C SER A 39 2.86 8.04 -0.34
N THR A 40 1.57 7.93 0.02
CA THR A 40 0.80 9.05 0.57
C THR A 40 1.32 9.50 1.93
N ALA A 41 1.71 8.56 2.80
CA ALA A 41 2.32 8.89 4.09
C ALA A 41 3.66 9.62 3.93
N PHE A 42 4.50 9.13 3.01
CA PHE A 42 5.77 9.76 2.68
C PHE A 42 5.60 11.16 2.10
N GLU A 43 4.71 11.34 1.11
CA GLU A 43 4.45 12.65 0.48
C GLU A 43 3.93 13.67 1.52
N ALA A 44 3.00 13.26 2.39
CA ALA A 44 2.48 14.13 3.44
C ALA A 44 3.57 14.58 4.41
N LYS A 45 4.46 13.67 4.83
CA LYS A 45 5.56 14.01 5.74
C LYS A 45 6.64 14.83 5.06
N ARG A 46 6.94 14.55 3.79
CA ARG A 46 7.86 15.36 2.98
C ARG A 46 7.36 16.79 2.81
N GLU A 47 6.06 17.01 2.63
CA GLU A 47 5.47 18.36 2.60
C GLU A 47 5.54 19.08 3.95
N GLU A 48 5.53 18.35 5.06
CA GLU A 48 5.74 18.89 6.40
C GLU A 48 7.20 19.32 6.58
N PHE A 49 8.14 18.41 6.32
CA PHE A 49 9.59 18.68 6.39
C PHE A 49 10.03 19.78 5.41
N ALA A 50 9.39 19.91 4.24
CA ALA A 50 9.74 20.97 3.28
C ALA A 50 9.43 22.39 3.80
N LYS A 51 8.69 22.51 4.91
CA LYS A 51 8.42 23.79 5.59
C LYS A 51 9.42 24.06 6.72
N ASP A 52 10.22 23.07 7.09
CA ASP A 52 11.29 23.19 8.09
C ASP A 52 12.63 23.35 7.38
N GLU A 53 13.30 24.50 7.57
CA GLU A 53 14.59 24.78 6.93
C GLU A 53 15.73 23.91 7.48
N LEU A 54 15.51 23.20 8.60
CA LEU A 54 16.48 22.32 9.23
C LEU A 54 16.35 20.85 8.83
N SER A 55 15.25 20.45 8.18
CA SER A 55 15.01 19.07 7.75
C SER A 55 15.73 18.73 6.46
N ASP A 56 16.33 17.55 6.40
CA ASP A 56 16.83 16.95 5.15
C ASP A 56 15.76 16.05 4.52
N LEU A 57 15.18 16.54 3.42
CA LEU A 57 14.13 15.82 2.66
C LEU A 57 14.60 14.52 2.03
N GLU A 58 15.91 14.29 1.98
CA GLU A 58 16.50 13.09 1.40
C GLU A 58 17.24 12.24 2.44
N ASP A 59 17.00 12.48 3.74
CA ASP A 59 17.46 11.63 4.83
C ASP A 59 16.37 10.63 5.28
N PRO A 60 16.51 9.31 4.98
CA PRO A 60 15.57 8.28 5.43
C PRO A 60 15.40 8.19 6.95
N GLU A 61 16.40 8.62 7.74
CA GLU A 61 16.39 8.50 9.20
C GLU A 61 15.36 9.46 9.83
N GLU A 62 15.18 10.67 9.29
CA GLU A 62 14.15 11.62 9.75
C GLU A 62 12.73 11.05 9.58
N TYR A 63 12.46 10.38 8.47
CA TYR A 63 11.17 9.73 8.22
C TYR A 63 10.95 8.53 9.15
N ALA A 64 11.99 7.73 9.37
CA ALA A 64 11.92 6.56 10.25
C ALA A 64 11.61 6.94 11.71
N ALA A 65 12.16 8.05 12.20
CA ALA A 65 11.88 8.61 13.53
C ALA A 65 10.38 8.93 13.71
N GLU A 66 9.73 9.36 12.64
CA GLU A 66 8.32 9.71 12.60
C GLU A 66 7.42 8.53 12.20
N ASN A 67 7.96 7.31 12.18
CA ASN A 67 7.28 6.08 11.77
C ASN A 67 6.77 6.07 10.32
N VAL A 68 7.37 6.88 9.45
CA VAL A 68 7.08 6.92 8.01
C VAL A 68 8.14 6.13 7.27
N PHE A 69 7.73 5.25 6.35
CA PHE A 69 8.68 4.54 5.50
C PHE A 69 9.27 5.47 4.44
N TRP A 70 10.56 5.31 4.17
CA TRP A 70 11.22 6.03 3.09
C TRP A 70 10.74 5.50 1.74
N VAL A 71 10.37 6.40 0.82
CA VAL A 71 9.92 6.05 -0.52
C VAL A 71 10.86 6.68 -1.56
N PRO A 72 11.73 5.88 -2.18
CA PRO A 72 12.58 6.34 -3.28
C PRO A 72 11.76 6.94 -4.41
N GLU A 73 12.32 7.90 -5.15
CA GLU A 73 11.62 8.61 -6.23
C GLU A 73 10.93 7.67 -7.24
N LYS A 74 11.65 6.63 -7.66
CA LYS A 74 11.16 5.57 -8.56
C LYS A 74 10.00 4.73 -8.01
N ALA A 75 9.78 4.76 -6.70
CA ALA A 75 8.71 4.04 -6.02
C ALA A 75 7.53 4.94 -5.61
N ARG A 76 7.60 6.25 -5.87
CA ARG A 76 6.52 7.19 -5.54
C ARG A 76 5.29 6.91 -6.40
N TRP A 77 4.12 6.87 -5.77
CA TRP A 77 2.86 6.59 -6.45
C TRP A 77 2.58 7.51 -7.64
N SER A 78 2.93 8.79 -7.54
CA SER A 78 2.74 9.78 -8.62
C SER A 78 3.42 9.34 -9.93
N LEU A 79 4.63 8.77 -9.87
CA LEU A 79 5.33 8.26 -11.03
C LEU A 79 4.65 7.01 -11.61
N LEU A 80 4.31 6.05 -10.74
CA LEU A 80 3.66 4.80 -11.15
C LEU A 80 2.26 5.04 -11.73
N ALA A 81 1.51 5.99 -11.18
CA ALA A 81 0.22 6.41 -11.70
C ALA A 81 0.33 7.09 -13.07
N ALA A 82 1.34 7.94 -13.28
CA ALA A 82 1.61 8.52 -14.59
C ALA A 82 1.97 7.45 -15.64
N ASN A 83 2.66 6.40 -15.21
CA ASN A 83 3.08 5.29 -16.06
C ASN A 83 2.08 4.13 -16.13
N ALA A 84 0.88 4.26 -15.57
CA ALA A 84 -0.07 3.15 -15.41
C ALA A 84 -0.42 2.40 -16.71
N LYS A 85 -0.27 3.06 -17.87
CA LYS A 85 -0.59 2.54 -19.21
C LYS A 85 0.64 2.11 -20.01
N VAL A 86 1.85 2.30 -19.46
CA VAL A 86 3.11 1.93 -20.10
C VAL A 86 3.28 0.42 -20.07
N ASN A 87 3.96 -0.12 -21.09
CA ASN A 87 4.03 -1.57 -21.29
C ASN A 87 4.74 -2.33 -20.16
N ASP A 88 5.66 -1.69 -19.46
CA ASP A 88 6.48 -2.28 -18.41
C ASP A 88 6.02 -1.88 -17.00
N ILE A 89 4.81 -1.33 -16.83
CA ILE A 89 4.31 -0.90 -15.51
C ILE A 89 4.42 -1.98 -14.43
N GLY A 90 4.19 -3.25 -14.78
CA GLY A 90 4.37 -4.37 -13.86
C GLY A 90 5.81 -4.50 -13.35
N VAL A 91 6.79 -4.33 -14.25
CA VAL A 91 8.22 -4.34 -13.91
C VAL A 91 8.56 -3.12 -13.05
N GLN A 92 8.03 -1.95 -13.39
CA GLN A 92 8.24 -0.73 -12.60
C GLN A 92 7.71 -0.87 -11.16
N ILE A 93 6.56 -1.52 -10.97
CA ILE A 93 6.03 -1.80 -9.63
C ILE A 93 6.92 -2.81 -8.90
N ASP A 94 7.34 -3.90 -9.56
CA ASP A 94 8.24 -4.86 -8.93
C ASP A 94 9.56 -4.20 -8.46
N ASP A 95 10.11 -3.30 -9.28
CA ASP A 95 11.30 -2.52 -8.93
C ASP A 95 11.04 -1.53 -7.80
N ALA A 96 9.90 -0.84 -7.81
CA ALA A 96 9.48 0.04 -6.73
C ALA A 96 9.38 -0.71 -5.40
N MET A 97 8.77 -1.91 -5.39
CA MET A 97 8.65 -2.75 -4.20
C MET A 97 10.04 -3.17 -3.68
N ARG A 98 10.94 -3.62 -4.56
CA ARG A 98 12.33 -3.98 -4.17
C ARG A 98 13.06 -2.83 -3.52
N GLU A 99 12.90 -1.63 -4.05
CA GLU A 99 13.58 -0.44 -3.56
C GLU A 99 13.03 0.04 -2.22
N ILE A 100 11.71 -0.04 -2.02
CA ILE A 100 11.11 0.20 -0.71
C ILE A 100 11.64 -0.81 0.32
N GLU A 101 11.69 -2.10 0.01
CA GLU A 101 12.24 -3.08 0.96
C GLU A 101 13.72 -2.83 1.27
N LYS A 102 14.51 -2.44 0.27
CA LYS A 102 15.94 -2.15 0.43
C LYS A 102 16.16 -0.96 1.37
N SER A 103 15.33 0.08 1.25
CA SER A 103 15.41 1.27 2.10
C SER A 103 14.74 1.09 3.47
N ASN A 104 13.87 0.09 3.64
CA ASN A 104 13.09 -0.11 4.85
C ASN A 104 13.24 -1.57 5.34
N PRO A 105 14.24 -1.87 6.19
CA PRO A 105 14.54 -3.24 6.62
C PRO A 105 13.36 -3.99 7.26
N THR A 106 12.41 -3.29 7.86
CA THR A 106 11.20 -3.88 8.46
C THR A 106 10.20 -4.42 7.44
N LEU A 107 10.32 -4.03 6.16
CA LEU A 107 9.47 -4.50 5.06
C LEU A 107 10.13 -5.60 4.24
N LYS A 108 11.32 -6.08 4.63
CA LYS A 108 12.05 -7.11 3.90
C LYS A 108 11.17 -8.34 3.65
N ASP A 109 11.09 -8.76 2.39
CA ASP A 109 10.31 -9.90 1.90
C ASP A 109 8.78 -9.80 2.14
N ALA A 110 8.29 -8.62 2.52
CA ALA A 110 6.87 -8.39 2.75
C ALA A 110 6.12 -7.96 1.48
N LEU A 111 6.80 -7.30 0.54
CA LEU A 111 6.19 -6.72 -0.65
C LEU A 111 6.16 -7.72 -1.80
N PRO A 112 5.00 -7.90 -2.46
CA PRO A 112 4.88 -8.79 -3.59
C PRO A 112 5.66 -8.23 -4.79
N LYS A 113 6.38 -9.10 -5.50
CA LYS A 113 7.08 -8.79 -6.77
C LYS A 113 6.57 -9.68 -7.90
N VAL A 114 5.25 -9.68 -8.08
CA VAL A 114 4.55 -10.56 -9.02
C VAL A 114 3.93 -9.79 -10.19
N TYR A 115 4.17 -8.48 -10.27
CA TYR A 115 3.46 -7.59 -11.19
C TYR A 115 4.03 -7.65 -12.61
N GLY A 116 5.32 -7.94 -12.77
CA GLY A 116 5.99 -8.09 -14.06
C GLY A 116 5.86 -9.48 -14.69
N LYS A 117 5.13 -10.41 -14.07
CA LYS A 117 4.97 -11.76 -14.63
C LYS A 117 4.14 -11.73 -15.93
N ALA A 118 4.50 -12.60 -16.88
CA ALA A 118 3.86 -12.64 -18.19
C ALA A 118 2.41 -13.16 -18.17
N ASP A 119 2.03 -13.91 -17.14
CA ASP A 119 0.69 -14.44 -16.90
C ASP A 119 -0.24 -13.45 -16.18
N LEU A 120 0.29 -12.35 -15.65
CA LEU A 120 -0.52 -11.29 -15.08
C LEU A 120 -1.05 -10.37 -16.18
N ASP A 121 -2.37 -10.30 -16.31
CA ASP A 121 -3.00 -9.33 -17.19
C ASP A 121 -2.74 -7.91 -16.69
N ARG A 122 -2.00 -7.13 -17.49
CA ARG A 122 -1.65 -5.74 -17.19
C ARG A 122 -2.87 -4.87 -16.92
N SER A 123 -4.01 -5.15 -17.56
CA SER A 123 -5.24 -4.36 -17.37
C SER A 123 -5.71 -4.39 -15.91
N ILE A 124 -5.44 -5.47 -15.18
CA ILE A 124 -5.71 -5.58 -13.74
C ILE A 124 -4.86 -4.57 -12.96
N VAL A 125 -3.56 -4.51 -13.26
CA VAL A 125 -2.62 -3.59 -12.62
C VAL A 125 -2.99 -2.14 -12.92
N THR A 126 -3.22 -1.81 -14.20
CA THR A 126 -3.66 -0.48 -14.62
C THR A 126 -4.96 -0.07 -13.93
N GLY A 127 -5.97 -0.96 -13.92
CA GLY A 127 -7.26 -0.68 -13.31
C GLY A 127 -7.18 -0.44 -11.80
N LEU A 128 -6.35 -1.22 -11.10
CA LEU A 128 -6.10 -1.03 -9.67
C LEU A 128 -5.38 0.31 -9.38
N ILE A 129 -4.38 0.67 -10.18
CA ILE A 129 -3.69 1.97 -10.05
C ILE A 129 -4.70 3.12 -10.26
N GLU A 130 -5.50 3.07 -11.32
CA GLU A 130 -6.51 4.11 -11.58
C GLU A 130 -7.54 4.19 -10.44
N MET A 131 -8.04 3.05 -9.95
CA MET A 131 -8.98 2.98 -8.84
C MET A 131 -8.42 3.60 -7.55
N PHE A 132 -7.21 3.23 -7.14
CA PHE A 132 -6.60 3.74 -5.92
C PHE A 132 -6.14 5.21 -6.05
N THR A 133 -5.81 5.66 -7.26
CA THR A 133 -5.51 7.07 -7.54
C THR A 133 -6.76 7.94 -7.35
N ASN A 134 -7.93 7.43 -7.72
CA ASN A 134 -9.21 8.14 -7.60
C ASN A 134 -9.72 8.32 -6.16
N LEU A 135 -9.07 7.71 -5.16
CA LEU A 135 -9.44 7.89 -3.74
C LEU A 135 -9.15 9.30 -3.18
N GLN A 136 -8.50 10.19 -3.95
CA GLN A 136 -8.23 11.59 -3.59
C GLN A 136 -7.66 11.80 -2.17
N LEU A 137 -6.75 10.93 -1.77
CA LEU A 137 -6.10 10.95 -0.46
C LEU A 137 -5.18 12.17 -0.33
N LYS A 138 -5.36 12.95 0.74
CA LYS A 138 -4.58 14.18 1.02
C LYS A 138 -3.52 13.97 2.10
N GLY A 139 -3.29 12.73 2.55
CA GLY A 139 -2.35 12.43 3.62
C GLY A 139 -2.82 12.89 5.00
N THR A 140 -4.12 13.08 5.19
CA THR A 140 -4.70 13.39 6.50
C THR A 140 -4.87 12.13 7.34
N ARG A 141 -5.04 12.28 8.66
CA ARG A 141 -5.35 11.14 9.54
C ARG A 141 -6.61 10.40 9.10
N THR A 142 -7.64 11.12 8.67
CA THR A 142 -8.88 10.51 8.15
C THR A 142 -8.62 9.65 6.91
N ASP A 143 -7.69 10.07 6.04
CA ASP A 143 -7.29 9.30 4.86
C ASP A 143 -6.57 8.01 5.25
N PHE A 144 -5.66 8.08 6.22
CA PHE A 144 -4.96 6.90 6.73
C PHE A 144 -5.89 5.94 7.46
N ASP A 145 -6.84 6.45 8.25
CA ASP A 145 -7.87 5.64 8.90
C ASP A 145 -8.77 4.95 7.86
N LEU A 146 -9.14 5.66 6.78
CA LEU A 146 -9.91 5.09 5.68
C LEU A 146 -9.14 3.96 4.97
N ILE A 147 -7.88 4.17 4.61
CA ILE A 147 -7.07 3.13 3.97
C ILE A 147 -6.89 1.94 4.91
N GLY A 148 -6.66 2.17 6.21
CA GLY A 148 -6.56 1.11 7.21
C GLY A 148 -7.80 0.22 7.23
N ARG A 149 -9.00 0.81 7.23
CA ARG A 149 -10.27 0.06 7.18
C ARG A 149 -10.45 -0.71 5.88
N ILE A 150 -10.13 -0.09 4.74
CA ILE A 150 -10.18 -0.77 3.43
C ILE A 150 -9.22 -1.98 3.44
N TYR A 151 -8.01 -1.80 3.97
CA TYR A 151 -6.99 -2.83 4.04
C TYR A 151 -7.44 -4.02 4.91
N GLU A 152 -7.99 -3.73 6.10
CA GLU A 152 -8.53 -4.75 6.99
C GLU A 152 -9.73 -5.49 6.36
N TYR A 153 -10.61 -4.76 5.67
CA TYR A 153 -11.74 -5.34 4.95
C TYR A 153 -11.27 -6.30 3.85
N PHE A 154 -10.29 -5.88 3.04
CA PHE A 154 -9.73 -6.72 1.98
C PHE A 154 -9.11 -7.99 2.56
N ILE A 155 -8.34 -7.90 3.65
CA ILE A 155 -7.79 -9.09 4.33
C ILE A 155 -8.92 -10.01 4.80
N GLY A 156 -9.98 -9.47 5.40
CA GLY A 156 -11.12 -10.26 5.89
C GLY A 156 -11.84 -11.01 4.78
N GLU A 157 -12.12 -10.34 3.66
CA GLU A 157 -12.77 -10.96 2.50
C GLU A 157 -11.88 -12.03 1.85
N PHE A 158 -10.58 -11.76 1.67
CA PHE A 158 -9.65 -12.76 1.13
C PHE A 158 -9.38 -13.93 2.08
N ALA A 159 -9.40 -13.70 3.40
CA ALA A 159 -9.27 -14.79 4.39
C ALA A 159 -10.54 -15.65 4.49
N THR A 160 -11.68 -15.12 4.09
CA THR A 160 -12.93 -15.88 4.00
C THR A 160 -12.97 -16.72 2.72
N SER A 161 -12.36 -16.23 1.63
CA SER A 161 -12.26 -16.97 0.37
C SER A 161 -11.13 -18.01 0.35
N GLU A 162 -10.06 -17.80 1.11
CA GLU A 162 -8.96 -18.76 1.26
C GLU A 162 -8.70 -19.11 2.73
N GLY A 163 -8.75 -20.40 3.06
CA GLY A 163 -8.36 -20.89 4.37
C GLY A 163 -6.90 -20.59 4.73
N LYS A 164 -6.65 -19.43 5.35
CA LYS A 164 -5.49 -18.96 6.16
C LYS A 164 -4.42 -18.05 5.51
N ARG A 165 -4.23 -16.91 6.21
CA ARG A 165 -3.02 -16.11 6.55
C ARG A 165 -2.08 -15.65 5.43
N GLY A 166 -2.49 -14.64 4.65
CA GLY A 166 -1.57 -13.74 3.94
C GLY A 166 -1.88 -12.28 4.29
N GLY A 167 -0.96 -11.55 4.92
CA GLY A 167 -1.13 -10.11 5.16
C GLY A 167 -0.56 -9.53 6.47
N GLY A 168 -0.07 -10.37 7.39
CA GLY A 168 0.32 -9.92 8.75
C GLY A 168 1.36 -8.80 8.81
N ILE A 169 2.39 -8.84 7.96
CA ILE A 169 3.47 -7.83 7.96
C ILE A 169 2.97 -6.50 7.42
N LEU A 170 2.28 -6.52 6.27
CA LEU A 170 1.72 -5.32 5.67
C LEU A 170 0.62 -4.70 6.54
N TYR A 171 -0.20 -5.52 7.20
CA TYR A 171 -1.19 -5.06 8.18
C TYR A 171 -0.52 -4.36 9.37
N ALA A 172 0.54 -4.94 9.92
CA ALA A 172 1.31 -4.31 11.01
C ALA A 172 1.95 -2.99 10.55
N ALA A 173 2.44 -2.92 9.31
CA ALA A 173 3.01 -1.73 8.72
C ALA A 173 1.98 -0.60 8.51
N VAL A 174 0.76 -0.93 8.04
CA VAL A 174 -0.35 0.03 7.94
C VAL A 174 -0.74 0.56 9.32
N ASN A 175 -0.87 -0.32 10.31
CA ASN A 175 -1.20 0.11 11.67
C ASN A 175 -0.11 0.97 12.29
N ARG A 176 1.17 0.71 12.02
CA ARG A 176 2.31 1.50 12.52
C ARG A 176 2.20 2.97 12.09
N ILE A 177 1.96 3.23 10.81
CA ILE A 177 1.83 4.60 10.29
C ILE A 177 0.55 5.25 10.81
N GLY A 178 -0.57 4.53 10.88
CA GLY A 178 -1.85 5.06 11.39
C GLY A 178 -1.85 5.38 12.89
N HIS A 179 -1.16 4.57 13.71
CA HIS A 179 -1.17 4.66 15.17
C HIS A 179 0.01 5.40 15.78
N GLY A 180 0.93 5.97 14.97
CA GLY A 180 2.09 6.74 15.44
C GLY A 180 1.78 7.98 16.32
N ARG A 181 0.52 8.21 16.72
CA ARG A 181 0.11 9.23 17.70
C ARG A 181 -0.65 8.69 18.92
N ASP A 182 -0.80 7.38 19.09
CA ASP A 182 -1.37 6.83 20.32
C ASP A 182 -0.81 5.44 20.66
N VAL A 183 0.01 5.38 21.71
CA VAL A 183 0.72 4.19 22.15
C VAL A 183 -0.21 3.29 22.96
N ARG A 184 -1.02 2.44 22.31
CA ARG A 184 -1.66 1.29 22.96
C ARG A 184 -1.75 0.06 22.07
N ALA A 185 -0.60 -0.58 21.87
CA ALA A 185 -0.52 -1.98 21.46
C ALA A 185 -0.95 -2.90 22.62
N HIS A 186 -2.26 -3.07 22.86
CA HIS A 186 -2.80 -4.03 23.84
C HIS A 186 -3.99 -4.82 23.27
N ALA A 187 -3.66 -5.67 22.30
CA ALA A 187 -4.36 -6.87 21.80
C ALA A 187 -3.68 -7.07 20.44
N TRP A 188 -2.99 -8.15 20.12
CA TRP A 188 -3.55 -9.45 19.81
C TRP A 188 -2.38 -10.44 19.75
N SER A 189 -2.15 -11.18 20.84
CA SER A 189 -1.20 -12.31 20.89
C SER A 189 -1.92 -13.67 20.85
N ARG A 190 -3.18 -13.73 20.42
CA ARG A 190 -3.93 -14.99 20.35
C ARG A 190 -4.84 -15.05 19.14
N LEU A 191 -4.26 -15.41 18.00
CA LEU A 191 -4.80 -16.33 17.01
C LEU A 191 -3.61 -17.07 16.39
#